data_AF-A0A8B6Y365-F1
#
_entry.id   AF-A0A8B6Y365-F1
#
_cell.length_a   1.000
_cell.length_b   1.000
_cell.length_c   1.000
_cell.angle_alpha   90.00
_cell.angle_beta   90.00
_cell.angle_gamma   90.00
#
_symmetry.space_group_name_H-M   'P 1'
#
loop_
_entity.id
_entity.type
_entity.pdbx_description
1 polymer ?
#
loop_
_entity_poly.entity_id
_entity_poly.type
_entity_poly.pdbx_seq_one_letter_code
_entity_poly.pdbx_strand_id
1 'polypeptide(L)'
;RLKHSKEFKLAEEKKKVQSLPSISEASAASTTNTVQSNIIQALHKKKQWNIDDHRSIRIHKIIGKLITLDIQPFSIVEDTGFNELIKDAYPNYKLPCRTYFSQNIDLTKFSQETAVLRVIHFPEKHTGVHIKEYLQKGLETFEIPLSKIHLIVTDNASNMKAAVKNSGMSSIPCFIHTLQLCIHDSIFSQETIKEILTLCRGITTHFNHSPIACAKLKSIQQQLSTVPHKMKQDVPNR
;
A
#
# COMPACT_ATOMS: atom_id res chain seq x y z
N ARG A 1 -40.14 3.35 31.22
CA ARG A 1 -39.25 4.18 32.09
C ARG A 1 -38.04 4.58 31.25
N LEU A 2 -38.10 5.75 30.59
CA LEU A 2 -37.12 6.19 29.58
C LEU A 2 -35.79 6.60 30.25
N LYS A 3 -34.67 6.03 29.78
CA LYS A 3 -33.35 6.10 30.44
C LYS A 3 -32.52 7.36 30.18
N HIS A 4 -32.99 8.35 29.42
CA HIS A 4 -32.19 9.55 29.10
C HIS A 4 -33.00 10.86 29.12
N SER A 5 -33.68 11.13 30.24
CA SER A 5 -34.48 12.35 30.44
C SER A 5 -33.66 13.66 30.42
N LYS A 6 -32.37 13.61 30.74
CA LYS A 6 -31.52 14.82 30.84
C LYS A 6 -30.99 15.28 29.49
N GLU A 7 -30.68 14.35 28.59
CA GLU A 7 -30.19 14.66 27.23
C GLU A 7 -31.29 15.24 26.34
N PHE A 8 -32.54 14.80 26.52
CA PHE A 8 -33.69 15.34 25.81
C PHE A 8 -33.96 16.82 26.15
N LYS A 9 -33.87 17.18 27.44
CA LYS A 9 -34.04 18.57 27.89
C LYS A 9 -32.93 19.50 27.36
N LEU A 10 -31.69 19.00 27.29
CA LEU A 10 -30.56 19.76 26.74
C LEU A 10 -30.69 19.99 25.22
N ALA A 11 -31.35 19.07 24.50
CA ALA A 11 -31.66 19.22 23.08
C ALA A 11 -32.83 20.20 22.82
N GLU A 12 -33.83 20.24 23.70
CA GLU A 12 -34.92 21.23 23.62
C GLU A 12 -34.46 22.66 23.92
N GLU A 13 -33.55 22.85 24.88
CA GLU A 13 -32.98 24.17 25.17
C GLU A 13 -32.10 24.70 24.02
N LYS A 14 -31.34 23.82 23.35
CA LYS A 14 -30.57 24.20 22.15
C LYS A 14 -31.46 24.55 20.95
N LYS A 15 -32.67 23.99 20.85
CA LYS A 15 -33.65 24.35 19.82
C LYS A 15 -34.32 25.71 20.08
N LYS A 16 -34.41 26.19 21.32
CA LYS A 16 -35.03 27.49 21.67
C LYS A 16 -34.15 28.71 21.36
N VAL A 17 -32.84 28.55 21.16
CA VAL A 17 -31.92 29.66 20.85
C VAL A 17 -31.83 29.94 19.35
N GLN A 18 -32.48 29.13 18.51
CA GLN A 18 -32.36 29.22 17.05
C GLN A 18 -33.69 29.58 16.36
N SER A 19 -34.45 30.53 16.92
CA SER A 19 -35.64 31.09 16.27
C SER A 19 -35.86 32.57 16.58
N LEU A 20 -35.82 33.40 15.53
CA LEU A 20 -36.73 34.51 15.15
C LEU A 20 -35.97 35.72 14.54
N PRO A 21 -36.59 36.55 13.66
CA PRO A 21 -37.73 36.29 12.76
C PRO A 21 -37.47 36.70 11.30
N SER A 22 -38.31 36.17 10.40
CA SER A 22 -38.47 36.54 9.00
C SER A 22 -39.21 37.87 8.85
N ILE A 23 -38.73 38.77 7.97
CA ILE A 23 -39.51 39.89 7.41
C ILE A 23 -39.26 40.00 5.89
N SER A 24 -40.37 39.77 5.17
CA SER A 24 -40.80 40.12 3.80
C SER A 24 -39.84 40.62 2.72
N GLU A 25 -40.03 40.05 1.52
CA GLU A 25 -39.62 40.58 0.22
C GLU A 25 -40.26 41.94 -0.09
N ALA A 26 -39.42 42.91 -0.47
CA ALA A 26 -39.77 44.02 -1.35
C ALA A 26 -38.54 44.44 -2.15
N SER A 27 -38.69 44.47 -3.48
CA SER A 27 -37.71 44.92 -4.47
C SER A 27 -37.47 46.42 -4.37
N ALA A 28 -36.20 46.85 -4.23
CA ALA A 28 -35.75 48.19 -4.62
C ALA A 28 -34.22 48.28 -4.73
N ALA A 29 -33.75 48.57 -5.94
CA ALA A 29 -32.58 49.36 -6.34
C ALA A 29 -31.20 49.21 -5.62
N SER A 30 -30.19 49.03 -6.47
CA SER A 30 -28.74 49.18 -6.23
C SER A 30 -28.32 50.22 -5.20
N THR A 31 -27.52 49.79 -4.22
CA THR A 31 -26.37 50.58 -3.76
C THR A 31 -25.28 49.62 -3.31
N THR A 32 -24.26 49.44 -4.16
CA THR A 32 -23.05 48.70 -3.79
C THR A 32 -22.26 49.52 -2.76
N ASN A 33 -22.49 49.26 -1.48
CA ASN A 33 -21.59 49.71 -0.42
C ASN A 33 -20.26 48.97 -0.54
N THR A 34 -19.38 49.51 -1.36
CA THR A 34 -17.97 49.13 -1.38
C THR A 34 -17.31 49.75 -0.17
N VAL A 35 -17.30 49.02 0.95
CA VAL A 35 -16.47 49.39 2.10
C VAL A 35 -15.01 49.26 1.65
N GLN A 36 -14.32 50.40 1.51
CA GLN A 36 -12.89 50.42 1.23
C GLN A 36 -12.16 49.78 2.41
N SER A 37 -11.42 48.70 2.16
CA SER A 37 -10.57 48.07 3.17
C SER A 37 -9.46 49.04 3.57
N ASN A 38 -9.19 49.16 4.87
CA ASN A 38 -8.12 50.04 5.34
C ASN A 38 -6.74 49.51 4.92
N ILE A 39 -5.75 50.39 4.81
CA ILE A 39 -4.40 50.07 4.31
C ILE A 39 -3.78 48.90 5.10
N ILE A 40 -4.06 48.80 6.41
CA ILE A 40 -3.59 47.69 7.27
C ILE A 40 -4.24 46.36 6.89
N GLN A 41 -5.55 46.31 6.63
CA GLN A 41 -6.27 45.13 6.15
C GLN A 41 -5.82 44.71 4.75
N ALA A 42 -5.51 45.67 3.88
CA ALA A 42 -4.95 45.42 2.56
C ALA A 42 -3.50 44.90 2.63
N LEU A 43 -2.68 45.45 3.53
CA LEU A 43 -1.31 45.00 3.82
C LEU A 43 -1.29 43.60 4.47
N HIS A 44 -2.32 43.27 5.26
CA HIS A 44 -2.45 41.98 5.94
C HIS A 44 -3.08 40.89 5.06
N LYS A 45 -3.69 41.25 3.92
CA LYS A 45 -4.22 40.28 2.96
C LYS A 45 -3.04 39.66 2.20
N LYS A 46 -2.41 38.66 2.82
CA LYS A 46 -1.31 37.94 2.19
C LYS A 46 -1.81 37.31 0.90
N LYS A 47 -1.27 37.79 -0.23
CA LYS A 47 -1.63 37.31 -1.55
C LYS A 47 -1.21 35.84 -1.68
N GLN A 48 -2.15 34.99 -2.07
CA GLN A 48 -1.86 33.59 -2.40
C GLN A 48 -0.80 33.55 -3.50
N TRP A 49 0.21 32.69 -3.33
CA TRP A 49 1.23 32.49 -4.33
C TRP A 49 0.62 31.79 -5.55
N ASN A 50 1.07 32.21 -6.73
CA ASN A 50 0.76 31.51 -7.96
C ASN A 50 1.41 30.12 -7.93
N ILE A 51 0.88 29.17 -8.68
CA ILE A 51 1.42 27.82 -8.83
C ILE A 51 2.84 27.85 -9.42
N ASP A 52 3.11 28.80 -10.33
CA ASP A 52 4.43 29.00 -10.94
C ASP A 52 5.36 29.91 -10.13
N ASP A 53 4.94 30.38 -8.94
CA ASP A 53 5.82 31.12 -8.04
C ASP A 53 6.97 30.21 -7.58
N HIS A 54 8.20 30.71 -7.59
CA HIS A 54 9.38 29.95 -7.16
C HIS A 54 9.22 29.29 -5.77
N ARG A 55 8.46 29.92 -4.85
CA ARG A 55 8.15 29.37 -3.53
C ARG A 55 7.18 28.19 -3.62
N SER A 56 6.13 28.31 -4.44
CA SER A 56 5.18 27.23 -4.71
C SER A 56 5.88 26.06 -5.37
N ILE A 57 6.69 26.30 -6.40
CA ILE A 57 7.52 25.29 -7.08
C ILE A 57 8.43 24.57 -6.09
N ARG A 58 9.07 25.30 -5.16
CA ARG A 58 9.89 24.70 -4.12
C ARG A 58 9.08 23.76 -3.23
N ILE A 59 7.88 24.17 -2.81
CA ILE A 59 7.01 23.33 -1.97
C ILE A 59 6.49 22.12 -2.76
N HIS A 60 6.08 22.29 -4.03
CA HIS A 60 5.68 21.16 -4.89
C HIS A 60 6.78 20.11 -4.99
N LYS A 61 8.05 20.53 -5.14
CA LYS A 61 9.20 19.61 -5.16
C LYS A 61 9.41 18.89 -3.84
N ILE A 62 9.20 19.56 -2.70
CA ILE A 62 9.31 18.93 -1.38
C ILE A 62 8.19 17.89 -1.18
N ILE A 63 6.96 18.21 -1.58
CA ILE A 63 5.85 17.26 -1.52
C ILE A 63 6.06 16.11 -2.51
N GLY A 64 6.61 16.37 -3.71
CA GLY A 64 7.00 15.33 -4.65
C GLY A 64 8.07 14.38 -4.09
N LYS A 65 9.02 14.91 -3.32
CA LYS A 65 9.99 14.10 -2.56
C LYS A 65 9.32 13.23 -1.51
N LEU A 66 8.40 13.79 -0.73
CA LEU A 66 7.61 13.03 0.25
C LEU A 66 6.89 11.86 -0.44
N ILE A 67 6.20 12.13 -1.54
CA ILE A 67 5.45 11.12 -2.30
C ILE A 67 6.36 9.99 -2.78
N THR A 68 7.54 10.31 -3.30
CA THR A 68 8.47 9.33 -3.89
C THR A 68 9.27 8.57 -2.85
N LEU A 69 9.92 9.27 -1.93
CA LEU A 69 10.81 8.67 -0.94
C LEU A 69 10.04 7.87 0.12
N ASP A 70 8.83 8.30 0.46
CA ASP A 70 8.01 7.65 1.49
C ASP A 70 6.93 6.74 0.90
N ILE A 71 6.99 6.49 -0.42
CA ILE A 71 6.08 5.62 -1.18
C ILE A 71 4.60 5.97 -0.87
N GLN A 72 4.29 7.27 -0.84
CA GLN A 72 2.93 7.73 -0.56
C GLN A 72 2.11 7.75 -1.85
N PRO A 73 0.80 7.48 -1.78
CA PRO A 73 -0.05 7.73 -2.93
C PRO A 73 -0.13 9.24 -3.20
N PHE A 74 -0.33 9.64 -4.47
CA PHE A 74 -0.56 11.04 -4.83
C PHE A 74 -1.75 11.67 -4.09
N SER A 75 -2.69 10.86 -3.59
CA SER A 75 -3.86 11.30 -2.81
C SER A 75 -3.50 11.87 -1.44
N ILE A 76 -2.26 11.73 -0.95
CA ILE A 76 -1.84 12.32 0.33
C ILE A 76 -2.12 13.83 0.42
N VAL A 77 -2.10 14.53 -0.72
CA VAL A 77 -2.40 15.98 -0.79
C VAL A 77 -3.88 16.30 -0.56
N GLU A 78 -4.74 15.30 -0.55
CA GLU A 78 -6.18 15.38 -0.31
C GLU A 78 -6.54 14.91 1.11
N ASP A 79 -5.58 14.34 1.86
CA ASP A 79 -5.79 13.91 3.24
C ASP A 79 -5.99 15.12 4.16
N THR A 80 -6.97 15.03 5.07
CA THR A 80 -7.36 16.14 5.96
C THR A 80 -6.19 16.64 6.80
N GLY A 81 -5.47 15.74 7.48
CA GLY A 81 -4.35 16.12 8.36
C GLY A 81 -3.17 16.72 7.59
N PHE A 82 -2.88 16.22 6.40
CA PHE A 82 -1.83 16.79 5.56
C PHE A 82 -2.21 18.18 5.05
N ASN A 83 -3.46 18.38 4.66
CA ASN A 83 -3.96 19.69 4.23
C ASN A 83 -3.87 20.73 5.35
N GLU A 84 -4.28 20.37 6.56
CA GLU A 84 -4.19 21.22 7.75
C GLU A 84 -2.72 21.60 8.05
N LEU A 85 -1.82 20.63 8.02
CA LEU A 85 -0.38 20.86 8.21
C LEU A 85 0.18 21.85 7.18
N ILE A 86 -0.13 21.66 5.90
CA ILE A 86 0.36 22.53 4.83
C ILE A 86 -0.23 23.94 4.95
N LYS A 87 -1.50 24.06 5.33
CA LYS A 87 -2.17 25.36 5.51
C LYS A 87 -1.59 26.15 6.67
N ASP A 88 -1.23 25.48 7.77
CA ASP A 88 -0.57 26.12 8.92
C ASP A 88 0.88 26.51 8.60
N ALA A 89 1.66 25.57 8.04
CA ALA A 89 3.07 25.79 7.74
C ALA A 89 3.30 26.79 6.60
N TYR A 90 2.43 26.79 5.58
CA TYR A 90 2.55 27.64 4.39
C TYR A 90 1.21 28.33 4.04
N PRO A 91 0.76 29.33 4.83
CA PRO A 91 -0.58 29.93 4.69
C PRO A 91 -0.87 30.57 3.32
N ASN A 92 0.17 30.98 2.58
CA ASN A 92 0.05 31.62 1.27
C ASN A 92 0.17 30.62 0.10
N TYR A 93 0.43 29.34 0.39
CA TYR A 93 0.63 28.32 -0.62
C TYR A 93 -0.69 27.60 -0.93
N LYS A 94 -1.04 27.51 -2.21
CA LYS A 94 -2.22 26.75 -2.64
C LYS A 94 -1.77 25.34 -3.00
N LEU A 95 -2.12 24.37 -2.16
CA LEU A 95 -1.82 22.96 -2.41
C LEU A 95 -2.52 22.49 -3.70
N PRO A 96 -1.79 22.02 -4.72
CA PRO A 96 -2.40 21.45 -5.91
C PRO A 96 -3.05 20.09 -5.63
N CYS A 97 -3.98 19.69 -6.49
CA CYS A 97 -4.63 18.38 -6.40
C CYS A 97 -3.70 17.23 -6.84
N ARG A 98 -4.11 15.99 -6.55
CA ARG A 98 -3.34 14.78 -6.91
C ARG A 98 -2.97 14.73 -8.40
N THR A 99 -3.86 15.19 -9.28
CA THR A 99 -3.66 15.18 -10.74
C THR A 99 -2.50 16.09 -11.13
N TYR A 100 -2.37 17.25 -10.48
CA TYR A 100 -1.25 18.14 -10.73
C TYR A 100 0.08 17.45 -10.39
N PHE A 101 0.19 16.84 -9.21
CA PHE A 101 1.40 16.13 -8.79
C PHE A 101 1.72 14.94 -9.70
N SER A 102 0.71 14.19 -10.13
CA SER A 102 0.90 13.07 -11.05
C SER A 102 1.36 13.49 -12.46
N GLN A 103 1.02 14.69 -12.92
CA GLN A 103 1.27 15.12 -14.30
C GLN A 103 2.42 16.14 -14.45
N ASN A 104 2.69 16.95 -13.43
CA ASN A 104 3.57 18.12 -13.54
C ASN A 104 4.82 18.02 -12.66
N ILE A 105 4.87 17.06 -11.73
CA ILE A 105 6.07 16.83 -10.93
C ILE A 105 6.85 15.68 -11.55
N ASP A 106 8.06 16.02 -11.97
CA ASP A 106 9.02 15.06 -12.47
C ASP A 106 9.58 14.22 -11.32
N LEU A 107 8.92 13.09 -11.07
CA LEU A 107 9.32 12.11 -10.04
C LEU A 107 10.59 11.35 -10.44
N THR A 108 11.03 11.43 -11.70
CA THR A 108 12.24 10.73 -12.18
C THR A 108 13.53 11.28 -11.54
N LYS A 109 13.46 12.45 -10.89
CA LYS A 109 14.56 12.99 -10.06
C LYS A 109 14.74 12.28 -8.72
N PHE A 110 13.81 11.41 -8.35
CA PHE A 110 13.85 10.58 -7.14
C PHE A 110 13.66 9.13 -7.58
N SER A 111 14.70 8.54 -8.20
CA SER A 111 14.66 7.15 -8.65
C SER A 111 14.93 6.20 -7.47
N GLN A 112 14.03 5.24 -7.30
CA GLN A 112 14.34 4.06 -6.50
C GLN A 112 15.24 3.15 -7.34
N GLU A 113 16.48 3.00 -6.92
CA GLU A 113 17.40 2.06 -7.56
C GLU A 113 17.16 0.65 -7.01
N THR A 114 17.00 -0.31 -7.93
CA THR A 114 16.89 -1.73 -7.58
C THR A 114 18.03 -2.48 -8.25
N ALA A 115 18.82 -3.19 -7.44
CA ALA A 115 19.94 -3.99 -7.93
C ALA A 115 19.88 -5.40 -7.33
N VAL A 116 20.08 -6.40 -8.17
CA VAL A 116 20.34 -7.76 -7.71
C VAL A 116 21.81 -7.85 -7.34
N LEU A 117 22.09 -7.86 -6.03
CA LEU A 117 23.46 -7.96 -5.55
C LEU A 117 24.03 -9.36 -5.78
N ARG A 118 23.25 -10.41 -5.48
CA ARG A 118 23.79 -11.77 -5.50
C ARG A 118 22.72 -12.83 -5.77
N VAL A 119 23.05 -13.76 -6.65
CA VAL A 119 22.37 -15.05 -6.82
C VAL A 119 23.44 -16.12 -6.75
N ILE A 120 23.33 -17.01 -5.78
CA ILE A 120 24.34 -18.04 -5.53
C ILE A 120 23.69 -19.39 -5.31
N HIS A 121 24.41 -20.42 -5.72
CA HIS A 121 24.10 -21.78 -5.35
C HIS A 121 24.41 -22.00 -3.86
N PHE A 122 23.46 -22.57 -3.13
CA PHE A 122 23.55 -22.89 -1.71
C PHE A 122 23.46 -24.43 -1.56
N PRO A 123 24.58 -25.16 -1.62
CA PRO A 123 24.58 -26.62 -1.54
C PRO A 123 24.38 -27.15 -0.11
N GLU A 124 24.68 -26.33 0.90
CA GLU A 124 24.62 -26.71 2.30
C GLU A 124 23.17 -26.74 2.84
N LYS A 125 23.00 -27.21 4.07
CA LYS A 125 21.69 -27.11 4.74
C LYS A 125 21.32 -25.64 4.92
N HIS A 126 20.11 -25.28 4.50
CA HIS A 126 19.51 -23.95 4.63
C HIS A 126 19.17 -23.58 6.09
N THR A 127 20.12 -23.71 7.01
CA THR A 127 19.95 -23.33 8.42
C THR A 127 20.10 -21.82 8.57
N GLY A 128 19.53 -21.24 9.63
CA GLY A 128 19.69 -19.81 9.89
C GLY A 128 21.15 -19.36 10.06
N VAL A 129 22.03 -20.26 10.52
CA VAL A 129 23.47 -19.96 10.68
C VAL A 129 24.15 -19.82 9.32
N HIS A 130 24.00 -20.80 8.44
CA HIS A 130 24.61 -20.74 7.11
C HIS A 130 24.03 -19.58 6.28
N ILE A 131 22.71 -19.36 6.32
CA ILE A 131 22.08 -18.23 5.62
C ILE A 131 22.65 -16.89 6.09
N LYS A 132 22.86 -16.72 7.41
CA LYS A 132 23.52 -15.52 7.95
C LYS A 132 24.91 -15.34 7.34
N GLU A 133 25.74 -16.39 7.30
CA GLU A 133 27.10 -16.32 6.76
C GLU A 133 27.10 -15.91 5.28
N TYR A 134 26.20 -16.48 4.49
CA TYR A 134 26.07 -16.14 3.07
C TYR A 134 25.60 -14.69 2.85
N LEU A 135 24.66 -14.22 3.67
CA LEU A 135 24.20 -12.84 3.66
C LEU A 135 25.34 -11.88 4.02
N GLN A 136 26.06 -12.17 5.10
CA GLN A 136 27.17 -11.34 5.58
C GLN A 136 28.32 -11.28 4.54
N LYS A 137 28.75 -12.43 4.01
CA LYS A 137 29.74 -12.48 2.91
C LYS A 137 29.29 -11.68 1.69
N GLY A 138 28.00 -11.72 1.37
CA GLY A 138 27.42 -10.91 0.30
C GLY A 138 27.59 -9.42 0.57
N LEU A 139 27.21 -8.95 1.76
CA LEU A 139 27.35 -7.54 2.15
C LEU A 139 28.82 -7.08 2.15
N GLU A 140 29.73 -7.92 2.66
CA GLU A 140 31.17 -7.67 2.66
C GLU A 140 31.72 -7.53 1.22
N THR A 141 31.28 -8.39 0.29
CA THR A 141 31.71 -8.35 -1.13
C THR A 141 31.35 -7.03 -1.81
N PHE A 142 30.23 -6.41 -1.43
CA PHE A 142 29.78 -5.12 -1.96
C PHE A 142 30.18 -3.94 -1.07
N GLU A 143 31.00 -4.17 -0.03
CA GLU A 143 31.42 -3.16 0.93
C GLU A 143 30.23 -2.40 1.55
N ILE A 144 29.12 -3.10 1.79
CA ILE A 144 27.90 -2.53 2.37
C ILE A 144 27.95 -2.69 3.90
N PRO A 145 28.18 -1.62 4.67
CA PRO A 145 28.16 -1.69 6.12
C PRO A 145 26.74 -1.96 6.63
N LEU A 146 26.63 -2.73 7.72
CA LEU A 146 25.34 -3.05 8.37
C LEU A 146 24.54 -1.80 8.74
N SER A 147 25.20 -0.67 9.04
CA SER A 147 24.55 0.60 9.36
C SER A 147 23.76 1.22 8.21
N LYS A 148 24.05 0.82 6.96
CA LYS A 148 23.28 1.25 5.77
C LYS A 148 22.07 0.35 5.51
N ILE A 149 21.93 -0.77 6.21
CA ILE A 149 20.80 -1.69 6.05
C ILE A 149 19.72 -1.28 7.04
N HIS A 150 18.69 -0.63 6.53
CA HIS A 150 17.56 -0.22 7.35
C HIS A 150 16.65 -1.42 7.70
N LEU A 151 16.39 -2.28 6.72
CA LEU A 151 15.39 -3.32 6.84
C LEU A 151 15.63 -4.46 5.85
N ILE A 152 15.36 -5.69 6.29
CA ILE A 152 15.31 -6.88 5.43
C ILE A 152 13.88 -7.40 5.32
N VAL A 153 13.42 -7.67 4.10
CA VAL A 153 12.14 -8.32 3.84
C VAL A 153 12.41 -9.80 3.50
N THR A 154 11.74 -10.73 4.19
CA THR A 154 11.92 -12.18 3.98
C THR A 154 10.59 -12.90 3.81
N ASP A 155 10.60 -14.09 3.19
CA ASP A 155 9.44 -14.96 2.95
C ASP A 155 8.87 -15.64 4.21
N ASN A 156 9.10 -15.11 5.41
CA ASN A 156 8.66 -15.68 6.68
C ASN A 156 9.21 -17.05 7.08
N ALA A 157 10.04 -17.70 6.26
CA ALA A 157 10.59 -19.01 6.56
C ALA A 157 11.37 -18.99 7.89
N SER A 158 11.21 -20.03 8.72
CA SER A 158 11.83 -20.10 10.05
C SER A 158 13.35 -19.91 10.02
N ASN A 159 14.00 -20.44 8.98
CA ASN A 159 15.45 -20.31 8.80
C ASN A 159 15.86 -18.88 8.40
N MET A 160 15.07 -18.19 7.57
CA MET A 160 15.30 -16.79 7.21
C MET A 160 15.14 -15.87 8.42
N LYS A 161 14.08 -16.08 9.22
CA LYS A 161 13.87 -15.36 10.49
C LYS A 161 15.04 -15.54 11.46
N ALA A 162 15.50 -16.78 11.62
CA ALA A 162 16.66 -17.08 12.45
C ALA A 162 17.94 -16.41 11.93
N ALA A 163 18.18 -16.42 10.61
CA ALA A 163 19.36 -15.80 10.00
C ALA A 163 19.42 -14.29 10.22
N VAL A 164 18.31 -13.59 10.00
CA VAL A 164 18.26 -12.14 10.18
C VAL A 164 18.37 -11.76 11.65
N LYS A 165 17.70 -12.49 12.55
CA LYS A 165 17.86 -12.31 14.00
C LYS A 165 19.31 -12.51 14.45
N ASN A 166 19.97 -13.57 13.97
CA ASN A 166 21.35 -13.89 14.34
C ASN A 166 22.39 -12.93 13.75
N SER A 167 22.02 -12.13 12.74
CA SER A 167 22.88 -11.10 12.15
C SER A 167 22.72 -9.72 12.78
N GLY A 168 21.81 -9.57 13.76
CA GLY A 168 21.57 -8.30 14.45
C GLY A 168 20.86 -7.26 13.59
N MET A 169 20.22 -7.67 12.50
CA MET A 169 19.47 -6.81 11.60
C MET A 169 17.97 -6.88 11.88
N SER A 170 17.25 -5.80 11.53
CA SER A 170 15.79 -5.75 11.59
C SER A 170 15.17 -6.38 10.35
N SER A 171 14.11 -7.17 10.53
CA SER A 171 13.33 -7.73 9.42
C SER A 171 11.84 -7.57 9.58
N ILE A 172 11.15 -7.45 8.45
CA ILE A 172 9.70 -7.61 8.35
C ILE A 172 9.33 -8.82 7.47
N PRO A 173 8.15 -9.42 7.70
CA PRO A 173 7.59 -10.42 6.80
C PRO A 173 7.29 -9.82 5.41
N CYS A 174 7.48 -10.63 4.37
CA CYS A 174 7.00 -10.32 3.04
C CYS A 174 5.46 -10.30 3.04
N PHE A 175 4.88 -9.19 2.60
CA PHE A 175 3.42 -9.03 2.50
C PHE A 175 2.80 -10.09 1.59
N ILE A 176 3.37 -10.30 0.40
CA ILE A 176 2.84 -11.24 -0.60
C ILE A 176 2.87 -12.67 -0.05
N HIS A 177 3.97 -13.08 0.59
CA HIS A 177 4.05 -14.42 1.19
C HIS A 177 3.04 -14.56 2.33
N THR A 178 2.90 -13.54 3.19
CA THR A 178 1.92 -13.55 4.29
C THR A 178 0.50 -13.66 3.76
N LEU A 179 0.15 -12.91 2.71
CA LEU A 179 -1.15 -12.98 2.06
C LEU A 179 -1.40 -14.36 1.46
N GLN A 180 -0.39 -14.94 0.80
CA GLN A 180 -0.47 -16.29 0.25
C GLN A 180 -0.73 -17.33 1.35
N LEU A 181 -0.07 -17.22 2.51
CA LEU A 181 -0.33 -18.09 3.66
C LEU A 181 -1.76 -17.93 4.16
N CYS A 182 -2.27 -16.70 4.32
CA CYS A 182 -3.66 -16.46 4.73
C CYS A 182 -4.68 -17.07 3.76
N ILE A 183 -4.47 -16.92 2.45
CA ILE A 183 -5.34 -17.49 1.43
C ILE A 183 -5.27 -19.01 1.47
N HIS A 184 -4.07 -19.57 1.55
CA HIS A 184 -3.85 -21.00 1.66
C HIS A 184 -4.57 -21.56 2.90
N ASP A 185 -4.30 -21.01 4.09
CA ASP A 185 -4.93 -21.47 5.32
C ASP A 185 -6.46 -21.36 5.26
N SER A 186 -7.01 -20.30 4.68
CA SER A 186 -8.46 -20.13 4.51
C SER A 186 -9.09 -21.19 3.58
N ILE A 187 -8.48 -21.45 2.42
CA ILE A 187 -8.96 -22.44 1.45
C ILE A 187 -8.83 -23.85 2.02
N PHE A 188 -7.65 -24.18 2.55
CA PHE A 188 -7.32 -25.51 3.02
C PHE A 188 -7.89 -25.82 4.41
N SER A 189 -8.52 -24.86 5.11
CA SER A 189 -9.31 -25.14 6.31
C SER A 189 -10.66 -25.78 5.99
N GLN A 190 -11.16 -25.66 4.76
CA GLN A 190 -12.46 -26.20 4.37
C GLN A 190 -12.35 -27.70 4.06
N GLU A 191 -13.07 -28.53 4.82
CA GLU A 191 -13.00 -29.99 4.68
C GLU A 191 -13.45 -30.47 3.29
N THR A 192 -14.49 -29.86 2.74
CA THR A 192 -14.98 -30.15 1.38
C THR A 192 -13.91 -29.93 0.31
N ILE A 193 -13.11 -28.87 0.43
CA ILE A 193 -12.00 -28.60 -0.50
C ILE A 193 -10.91 -29.65 -0.33
N LYS A 194 -10.58 -30.06 0.91
CA LYS A 194 -9.60 -31.13 1.15
C LYS A 194 -10.05 -32.47 0.55
N GLU A 195 -11.33 -32.81 0.67
CA GLU A 195 -11.90 -34.03 0.10
C GLU A 195 -11.77 -34.03 -1.44
N ILE A 196 -12.17 -32.94 -2.09
CA ILE A 196 -12.04 -32.78 -3.55
C ILE A 196 -10.57 -32.89 -3.98
N LEU A 197 -9.66 -32.20 -3.28
CA LEU A 197 -8.24 -32.26 -3.60
C LEU A 197 -7.66 -33.65 -3.39
N THR A 198 -8.09 -34.37 -2.35
CA THR A 198 -7.67 -35.75 -2.10
C THR A 198 -8.09 -36.66 -3.24
N LEU A 199 -9.33 -36.51 -3.73
CA LEU A 199 -9.82 -37.25 -4.89
C LEU A 199 -9.03 -36.91 -6.15
N CYS A 200 -8.86 -35.62 -6.47
CA CYS A 200 -8.11 -35.17 -7.64
C CYS A 200 -6.65 -35.63 -7.61
N ARG A 201 -5.99 -35.55 -6.45
CA ARG A 201 -4.63 -36.06 -6.23
C ARG A 201 -4.59 -37.58 -6.38
N GLY A 202 -5.57 -38.31 -5.87
CA GLY A 202 -5.67 -39.77 -6.04
C GLY A 202 -5.76 -40.19 -7.51
N ILE A 203 -6.62 -39.54 -8.28
CA ILE A 203 -6.73 -39.77 -9.74
C ILE A 203 -5.40 -39.48 -10.42
N THR A 204 -4.83 -38.30 -10.18
CA THR A 204 -3.56 -37.90 -10.79
C THR A 204 -2.41 -38.85 -10.42
N THR A 205 -2.34 -39.27 -9.16
CA THR A 205 -1.36 -40.23 -8.64
C THR A 205 -1.48 -41.58 -9.36
N HIS A 206 -2.71 -42.10 -9.54
CA HIS A 206 -2.92 -43.35 -10.27
C HIS A 206 -2.34 -43.29 -11.69
N PHE A 207 -2.63 -42.23 -12.44
CA PHE A 207 -2.08 -42.06 -13.80
C PHE A 207 -0.56 -41.87 -13.77
N ASN A 208 -0.02 -41.10 -12.84
CA ASN A 208 1.43 -40.88 -12.74
C ASN A 208 2.22 -42.17 -12.43
N HIS A 209 1.62 -43.12 -11.72
CA HIS A 209 2.27 -44.38 -11.34
C HIS A 209 1.88 -45.60 -12.20
N SER A 210 0.87 -45.49 -13.07
CA SER A 210 0.40 -46.61 -13.90
C SER A 210 0.69 -46.36 -15.39
N PRO A 211 1.77 -46.97 -15.94
CA PRO A 211 2.08 -46.87 -17.36
C PRO A 211 0.93 -47.37 -18.25
N ILE A 212 0.21 -48.39 -17.78
CA ILE A 212 -0.95 -48.97 -18.48
C ILE A 212 -2.09 -47.95 -18.56
N ALA A 213 -2.42 -47.29 -17.44
CA ALA A 213 -3.45 -46.26 -17.42
C ALA A 213 -3.07 -45.06 -18.30
N CYS A 214 -1.79 -44.63 -18.25
CA CYS A 214 -1.27 -43.58 -19.14
C CYS A 214 -1.36 -43.95 -20.62
N ALA A 215 -0.99 -45.18 -20.98
CA ALA A 215 -1.07 -45.65 -22.36
C ALA A 215 -2.52 -45.66 -22.85
N LYS A 216 -3.45 -46.13 -22.02
CA LYS A 216 -4.89 -46.15 -22.31
C LYS A 216 -5.47 -44.74 -22.46
N LEU A 217 -5.12 -43.82 -21.56
CA LEU A 217 -5.51 -42.40 -21.65
C LEU A 217 -5.04 -41.80 -22.97
N LYS A 218 -3.76 -41.99 -23.32
CA LYS A 218 -3.18 -41.47 -24.57
C LYS A 218 -3.90 -42.02 -25.81
N SER A 219 -4.23 -43.32 -25.81
CA SER A 219 -4.98 -43.95 -26.89
C SER A 219 -6.39 -43.35 -27.06
N ILE A 220 -7.11 -43.14 -25.95
CA ILE A 220 -8.44 -42.50 -25.98
C ILE A 220 -8.34 -41.05 -26.47
N GLN A 221 -7.36 -40.28 -25.99
CA GLN A 221 -7.16 -38.90 -26.44
C GLN A 221 -6.89 -38.80 -27.95
N GLN A 222 -6.15 -39.77 -28.51
CA GLN A 222 -5.90 -39.87 -29.95
C GLN A 222 -7.18 -40.23 -30.73
N GLN A 223 -7.98 -41.16 -30.23
CA GLN A 223 -9.26 -41.53 -30.85
C GLN A 223 -10.25 -40.36 -30.89
N LEU A 224 -10.25 -39.53 -29.84
CA LEU A 224 -11.08 -38.33 -29.75
C LEU A 224 -10.49 -37.12 -30.50
N SER A 225 -9.37 -37.27 -31.22
CA SER A 225 -8.66 -36.18 -31.91
C SER A 225 -8.32 -35.00 -31.02
N THR A 226 -8.01 -35.26 -29.74
CA THR A 226 -7.61 -34.24 -28.76
C THR A 226 -6.09 -34.19 -28.59
N VAL A 227 -5.57 -33.04 -28.14
CA VAL A 227 -4.14 -32.89 -27.82
C VAL A 227 -3.79 -33.83 -26.66
N PRO A 228 -2.79 -34.71 -26.81
CA PRO A 228 -2.36 -35.59 -25.73
C PRO A 228 -1.84 -34.80 -24.54
N HIS A 229 -2.40 -35.07 -23.35
CA HIS A 229 -2.04 -34.39 -22.11
C HIS A 229 -1.67 -35.41 -21.04
N LYS A 230 -0.77 -35.02 -20.14
CA LYS A 230 -0.49 -35.79 -18.93
C LYS A 230 -1.24 -35.15 -17.77
N MET A 231 -1.65 -35.98 -16.82
CA MET A 231 -2.19 -35.49 -15.55
C MET A 231 -1.12 -34.65 -14.85
N LYS A 232 -1.51 -33.48 -14.35
CA LYS A 232 -0.62 -32.57 -13.61
C LYS A 232 -0.99 -32.61 -12.14
N GLN A 233 -0.02 -32.91 -11.30
CA GLN A 233 -0.18 -32.84 -9.86
C GLN A 233 0.01 -31.41 -9.38
N ASP A 234 -0.78 -30.97 -8.42
CA ASP A 234 -0.52 -29.74 -7.71
C ASP A 234 0.74 -29.92 -6.86
N VAL A 235 1.65 -28.95 -6.91
CA VAL A 235 2.88 -28.96 -6.13
C VAL A 235 2.74 -27.87 -5.07
N PRO A 236 2.87 -28.18 -3.78
CA PRO A 236 2.95 -27.14 -2.76
C PRO A 236 4.14 -26.24 -3.10
N ASN A 237 3.92 -24.92 -3.19
CA ASN A 237 5.03 -23.99 -3.23
C ASN A 237 5.75 -24.12 -1.89
N ARG A 238 6.98 -24.61 -1.94
CA ARG A 238 7.83 -24.87 -0.78
C ARG A 238 8.20 -23.57 -0.06
#